data_AF-A0A966BJM2-F1
#
_entry.id   AF-A0A966BJM2-F1
#
_cell.length_a   1.000
_cell.length_b   1.000
_cell.length_c   1.000
_cell.angle_alpha   90.00
_cell.angle_beta   90.00
_cell.angle_gamma   90.00
#
_symmetry.space_group_name_H-M   'P 1'
#
loop_
_entity.id
_entity.type
_entity.pdbx_description
1 polymer ?
#
loop_
_entity_poly.entity_id
_entity_poly.type
_entity_poly.pdbx_seq_one_letter_code
_entity_poly.pdbx_strand_id
1 'polypeptide(L)'
;MNSPKLEPIADVQSTADLRQIAINRVGIKGIRHPVVVKDKSVGVQHTIATFNMYVHLPHNFKGTHMSRFVEILNRHEREISVESFEHILREMVERLEAQSGYIEMSFPYFVNKTAPVSGVQSLLDYDVTLIGEIKEGRAQVTMKVLVPVTSLCPCSKKISERGAHNQ
;
A
#
# COMPACT_ATOMS: atom_id res chain seq x y z
N MET A 1 -44.99 -17.85 -15.96
CA MET A 1 -43.53 -18.10 -16.02
C MET A 1 -43.04 -18.11 -14.58
N ASN A 2 -42.75 -19.29 -14.04
CA ASN A 2 -42.17 -19.45 -12.70
C ASN A 2 -40.69 -19.10 -12.78
N SER A 3 -40.32 -17.87 -12.42
CA SER A 3 -38.92 -17.55 -12.14
C SER A 3 -38.52 -18.33 -10.90
N PRO A 4 -37.42 -19.11 -10.92
CA PRO A 4 -36.96 -19.81 -9.74
C PRO A 4 -36.63 -18.76 -8.67
N LYS A 5 -37.23 -18.89 -7.48
CA LYS A 5 -36.78 -18.13 -6.32
C LYS A 5 -35.33 -18.56 -6.07
N LEU A 6 -34.39 -17.67 -6.38
CA LEU A 6 -32.99 -17.82 -6.00
C LEU A 6 -32.95 -17.75 -4.47
N GLU A 7 -32.75 -18.88 -3.81
CA GLU A 7 -32.41 -18.86 -2.39
C GLU A 7 -31.05 -18.16 -2.25
N PRO A 8 -30.92 -17.21 -1.32
CA PRO A 8 -29.66 -16.53 -1.09
C PRO A 8 -28.62 -17.55 -0.64
N ILE A 9 -27.45 -17.52 -1.28
CA ILE A 9 -26.29 -18.34 -0.90
C ILE A 9 -25.97 -18.07 0.58
N ALA A 10 -25.81 -19.14 1.36
CA ALA A 10 -25.48 -19.02 2.77
C ALA A 10 -24.14 -18.30 2.96
N ASP A 11 -24.11 -17.30 3.85
CA ASP A 11 -22.91 -16.56 4.19
C ASP A 11 -22.04 -17.36 5.18
N VAL A 12 -21.24 -18.27 4.63
CA VAL A 12 -20.34 -19.13 5.41
C VAL A 12 -19.30 -18.31 6.18
N GLN A 13 -18.89 -17.15 5.67
CA GLN A 13 -17.83 -16.33 6.26
C GLN A 13 -18.28 -15.72 7.60
N SER A 14 -19.57 -15.36 7.68
CA SER A 14 -20.22 -14.86 8.90
C SER A 14 -20.54 -15.95 9.94
N THR A 15 -20.27 -17.23 9.65
CA THR A 15 -20.48 -18.31 10.63
C THR A 15 -19.36 -18.38 11.66
N ALA A 16 -19.69 -18.85 12.87
CA ALA A 16 -18.73 -18.99 13.95
C ALA A 16 -17.63 -20.01 13.62
N ASP A 17 -16.38 -19.67 13.94
CA ASP A 17 -15.25 -20.60 13.85
C ASP A 17 -15.02 -21.31 15.19
N LEU A 18 -15.12 -22.64 15.16
CA LEU A 18 -14.97 -23.49 16.35
C LEU A 18 -13.51 -23.90 16.61
N ARG A 19 -12.58 -23.61 15.69
CA ARG A 19 -11.18 -24.02 15.80
C ARG A 19 -10.40 -23.19 16.82
N GLN A 20 -10.91 -22.02 17.21
CA GLN A 20 -10.30 -21.11 18.18
C GLN A 20 -8.90 -20.63 17.77
N ILE A 21 -8.64 -20.49 16.46
CA ILE A 21 -7.36 -20.01 15.93
C ILE A 21 -7.59 -18.65 15.27
N ALA A 22 -6.99 -17.60 15.81
CA ALA A 22 -7.02 -16.27 15.21
C ALA A 22 -6.07 -16.18 14.00
N ILE A 23 -6.41 -15.35 13.01
CA ILE A 23 -5.54 -15.06 11.86
C ILE A 23 -4.93 -13.68 12.04
N ASN A 24 -3.60 -13.62 12.07
CA ASN A 24 -2.87 -12.37 12.26
C ASN A 24 -3.18 -11.34 11.16
N ARG A 25 -3.21 -11.77 9.90
CA ARG A 25 -3.52 -10.92 8.74
C ARG A 25 -4.29 -11.71 7.68
N VAL A 26 -5.47 -11.22 7.32
CA VAL A 26 -6.27 -11.73 6.20
C VAL A 26 -6.77 -10.56 5.35
N GLY A 27 -6.77 -10.72 4.03
CA GLY A 27 -7.23 -9.68 3.10
C GLY A 27 -6.70 -9.89 1.69
N ILE A 28 -6.44 -8.80 0.99
CA ILE A 28 -6.07 -8.78 -0.43
C ILE A 28 -4.66 -8.22 -0.65
N LYS A 29 -4.02 -8.65 -1.73
CA LYS A 29 -2.62 -8.33 -2.08
C LYS A 29 -2.50 -8.07 -3.57
N GLY A 30 -1.63 -7.13 -3.93
CA GLY A 30 -1.23 -6.92 -5.33
C GLY A 30 -2.29 -6.26 -6.20
N ILE A 31 -3.22 -5.50 -5.61
CA ILE A 31 -4.23 -4.77 -6.38
C ILE A 31 -3.64 -3.47 -6.89
N ARG A 32 -3.69 -3.26 -8.20
CA ARG A 32 -3.24 -2.01 -8.81
C ARG A 32 -4.40 -1.02 -8.87
N HIS A 33 -4.16 0.22 -8.46
CA HIS A 33 -5.16 1.28 -8.45
C HIS A 33 -4.52 2.64 -8.80
N PRO A 34 -5.17 3.50 -9.60
CA PRO A 34 -4.71 4.87 -9.84
C PRO A 34 -4.71 5.69 -8.55
N VAL A 35 -3.69 6.54 -8.38
CA VAL A 35 -3.57 7.43 -7.21
C VAL A 35 -3.00 8.79 -7.64
N VAL A 36 -3.24 9.80 -6.80
CA VAL A 36 -2.62 11.13 -6.95
C VAL A 36 -1.82 11.47 -5.72
N VAL A 37 -0.54 11.78 -5.93
CA VAL A 37 0.38 12.13 -4.87
C VAL A 37 0.79 13.59 -4.98
N LYS A 38 0.81 14.29 -3.85
CA LYS A 38 1.23 15.70 -3.81
C LYS A 38 2.72 15.78 -4.10
N ASP A 39 3.07 16.68 -5.00
CA ASP A 39 4.44 16.98 -5.39
C ASP A 39 4.79 18.41 -5.02
N LYS A 40 5.96 18.61 -4.39
CA LYS A 40 6.38 19.95 -3.95
C LYS A 40 6.69 20.93 -5.09
N SER A 41 7.04 20.42 -6.27
CA SER A 41 7.49 21.20 -7.43
C SER A 41 6.42 21.41 -8.49
N VAL A 42 5.64 20.37 -8.81
CA VAL A 42 4.62 20.39 -9.87
C VAL A 42 3.19 20.34 -9.34
N GLY A 43 3.01 20.31 -8.01
CA GLY A 43 1.71 20.29 -7.33
C GLY A 43 1.18 18.88 -7.13
N VAL A 44 0.96 18.12 -8.20
CA VAL A 44 0.44 16.74 -8.14
C VAL A 44 1.08 15.84 -9.20
N GLN A 45 1.20 14.55 -8.90
CA GLN A 45 1.56 13.49 -9.84
C GLN A 45 0.50 12.39 -9.85
N HIS A 46 0.01 12.05 -11.04
CA HIS A 46 -0.85 10.89 -11.25
C HIS A 46 0.04 9.66 -11.47
N THR A 47 -0.15 8.61 -10.69
CA THR A 47 0.63 7.37 -10.78
C THR A 47 -0.25 6.15 -10.53
N ILE A 48 0.32 4.95 -10.69
CA ILE A 48 -0.36 3.69 -10.37
C ILE A 48 0.29 3.13 -9.11
N ALA A 49 -0.51 2.93 -8.08
CA ALA A 49 -0.06 2.27 -6.87
C ALA A 49 -0.48 0.79 -6.84
N THR A 50 0.30 -0.01 -6.11
CA THR A 50 -0.05 -1.37 -5.73
C THR A 50 -0.42 -1.39 -4.25
N PHE A 51 -1.60 -1.92 -3.96
CA PHE A 51 -2.18 -2.01 -2.63
C PHE A 51 -2.10 -3.43 -2.05
N ASN A 52 -1.72 -3.50 -0.79
CA ASN A 52 -1.93 -4.67 0.06
C ASN A 52 -2.75 -4.24 1.28
N MET A 53 -3.83 -4.95 1.57
CA MET A 53 -4.77 -4.59 2.63
C MET A 53 -5.13 -5.82 3.45
N TYR A 54 -5.02 -5.71 4.77
CA TYR A 54 -5.28 -6.81 5.69
C TYR A 54 -5.96 -6.30 6.96
N VAL A 55 -6.73 -7.18 7.59
CA VAL A 55 -7.23 -7.01 8.95
C VAL A 55 -6.86 -8.22 9.81
N HIS A 56 -6.89 -8.03 11.12
CA HIS A 56 -6.87 -9.16 12.05
C HIS A 56 -8.23 -9.84 12.06
N LEU A 57 -8.25 -11.17 12.00
CA LEU A 57 -9.47 -11.95 12.12
C LEU A 57 -9.49 -12.64 13.50
N PRO A 58 -10.42 -12.26 14.37
CA PRO A 58 -10.59 -12.93 15.65
C PRO A 58 -10.96 -14.40 15.47
N HIS A 59 -10.58 -15.23 16.44
CA HIS A 59 -10.76 -16.69 16.45
C HIS A 59 -12.19 -17.21 16.28
N ASN A 60 -13.20 -16.36 16.43
CA ASN A 60 -14.62 -16.68 16.39
C ASN A 60 -15.26 -16.40 15.03
N PHE A 61 -14.54 -15.80 14.09
CA PHE A 61 -15.00 -15.57 12.71
C PHE A 61 -14.35 -16.57 11.76
N LYS A 62 -15.13 -17.19 10.87
CA LYS A 62 -14.58 -18.13 9.87
C LYS A 62 -13.84 -17.44 8.72
N GLY A 63 -14.16 -16.20 8.40
CA GLY A 63 -13.53 -15.48 7.30
C GLY A 63 -13.83 -13.99 7.29
N THR A 64 -13.10 -13.26 6.45
CA THR A 64 -13.37 -11.86 6.12
C THR A 64 -14.11 -11.76 4.79
N HIS A 65 -14.92 -10.71 4.63
CA HIS A 65 -15.58 -10.39 3.37
C HIS A 65 -14.59 -9.72 2.40
N MET A 66 -13.97 -10.53 1.53
CA MET A 66 -12.89 -10.09 0.63
C MET A 66 -13.31 -8.97 -0.33
N SER A 67 -14.55 -8.96 -0.80
CA SER A 67 -15.04 -7.91 -1.71
C SER A 67 -15.08 -6.53 -1.05
N ARG A 68 -15.28 -6.46 0.28
CA ARG A 68 -15.36 -5.18 1.01
C ARG A 68 -14.07 -4.38 0.89
N PHE A 69 -12.90 -5.03 0.82
CA PHE A 69 -11.62 -4.33 0.60
C PHE A 69 -11.58 -3.61 -0.75
N VAL A 70 -12.05 -4.27 -1.80
CA VAL A 70 -12.11 -3.70 -3.16
C VAL A 70 -13.17 -2.61 -3.23
N GLU A 71 -14.32 -2.81 -2.57
CA GLU A 71 -15.36 -1.78 -2.45
C GLU A 71 -14.85 -0.51 -1.76
N ILE A 72 -14.07 -0.65 -0.68
CA ILE A 72 -13.44 0.49 0.01
C ILE A 72 -12.54 1.25 -0.97
N LEU A 73 -11.62 0.56 -1.66
CA LEU A 73 -10.73 1.21 -2.63
C LEU A 73 -11.50 1.96 -3.73
N ASN A 74 -12.59 1.41 -4.25
CA ASN A 74 -13.37 2.02 -5.34
C ASN A 74 -14.37 3.09 -4.87
N ARG A 75 -14.65 3.18 -3.56
CA ARG A 75 -15.56 4.20 -2.99
C ARG A 75 -14.89 5.55 -2.81
N HIS A 76 -13.59 5.56 -2.58
CA HIS A 76 -12.83 6.80 -2.67
C HIS A 76 -12.76 7.23 -4.13
N GLU A 77 -12.60 8.54 -4.36
CA GLU A 77 -12.48 9.08 -5.71
C GLU A 77 -11.45 8.29 -6.53
N ARG A 78 -11.53 8.41 -7.86
CA ARG A 78 -10.62 7.73 -8.80
C ARG A 78 -9.14 7.93 -8.45
N GLU A 79 -8.84 8.95 -7.65
CA GLU A 79 -7.52 9.38 -7.23
C GLU A 79 -7.43 9.40 -5.70
N ILE A 80 -6.80 8.37 -5.13
CA ILE A 80 -6.48 8.33 -3.69
C ILE A 80 -5.30 9.26 -3.41
N SER A 81 -5.41 10.10 -2.39
CA SER A 81 -4.34 10.99 -1.93
C SER A 81 -3.66 10.45 -0.67
N VAL A 82 -2.49 10.99 -0.34
CA VAL A 82 -1.80 10.67 0.92
C VAL A 82 -2.65 11.09 2.14
N GLU A 83 -3.47 12.12 2.01
CA GLU A 83 -4.33 12.61 3.09
C GLU A 83 -5.52 11.67 3.33
N SER A 84 -6.03 11.03 2.28
CA SER A 84 -7.11 10.04 2.40
C SER A 84 -6.63 8.65 2.84
N PHE A 85 -5.31 8.41 2.88
CA PHE A 85 -4.73 7.11 3.24
C PHE A 85 -5.10 6.64 4.66
N GLU A 86 -5.02 7.52 5.67
CA GLU A 86 -5.45 7.18 7.02
C GLU A 86 -6.97 6.95 7.09
N HIS A 87 -7.75 7.71 6.31
CA HIS A 87 -9.20 7.56 6.27
C HIS A 87 -9.61 6.19 5.70
N ILE A 88 -8.97 5.76 4.60
CA ILE A 88 -9.15 4.42 4.01
C ILE A 88 -8.86 3.34 5.07
N LEU A 89 -7.77 3.49 5.81
CA LEU A 89 -7.38 2.54 6.85
C LEU A 89 -8.44 2.46 7.97
N ARG A 90 -8.97 3.59 8.43
CA ARG A 90 -10.01 3.64 9.45
C ARG A 90 -11.32 3.04 8.95
N GLU A 91 -11.76 3.42 7.75
CA GLU A 91 -12.95 2.88 7.09
C GLU A 91 -12.85 1.36 6.91
N MET A 92 -11.66 0.86 6.56
CA MET A 92 -11.41 -0.57 6.42
C MET A 92 -11.60 -1.32 7.74
N VAL A 93 -11.05 -0.81 8.84
CA VAL A 93 -11.18 -1.44 10.16
C VAL A 93 -12.64 -1.42 10.62
N GLU A 94 -13.34 -0.31 10.42
CA GLU A 94 -14.75 -0.15 10.80
C GLU A 94 -15.67 -1.09 10.02
N ARG A 95 -15.57 -1.12 8.68
CA ARG A 95 -16.45 -1.94 7.82
C ARG A 95 -16.20 -3.44 7.87
N LEU A 96 -14.99 -3.83 8.27
CA LEU A 96 -14.63 -5.22 8.47
C LEU A 96 -14.76 -5.65 9.92
N GLU A 97 -15.26 -4.77 10.80
CA GLU A 97 -15.50 -5.04 12.23
C GLU A 97 -14.24 -5.62 12.92
N ALA A 98 -13.07 -5.12 12.53
CA ALA A 98 -11.78 -5.59 13.01
C ALA A 98 -11.23 -4.69 14.11
N GLN A 99 -10.35 -5.22 14.96
CA GLN A 99 -9.65 -4.42 15.98
C GLN A 99 -8.36 -3.79 15.47
N SER A 100 -7.78 -4.35 14.40
CA SER A 100 -6.55 -3.85 13.80
C SER A 100 -6.57 -4.02 12.29
N GLY A 101 -5.97 -3.06 11.60
CA GLY A 101 -5.86 -3.03 10.15
C GLY A 101 -4.45 -2.71 9.69
N TYR A 102 -4.12 -3.16 8.50
CA TYR A 102 -2.87 -2.89 7.82
C TYR A 102 -3.16 -2.55 6.35
N ILE A 103 -2.64 -1.43 5.87
CA ILE A 103 -2.68 -1.06 4.46
C ILE A 103 -1.28 -0.65 4.01
N GLU A 104 -0.91 -1.07 2.81
CA GLU A 104 0.35 -0.70 2.17
C GLU A 104 0.04 -0.24 0.76
N MET A 105 0.56 0.94 0.39
CA MET A 105 0.42 1.55 -0.92
C MET A 105 1.81 1.86 -1.48
N SER A 106 2.24 1.10 -2.49
CA SER A 106 3.53 1.26 -3.14
C SER A 106 3.39 1.84 -4.54
N PHE A 107 4.14 2.88 -4.88
CA PHE A 107 4.06 3.58 -6.16
C PHE A 107 5.42 4.19 -6.56
N PRO A 108 5.70 4.32 -7.87
CA PRO A 108 6.83 5.10 -8.34
C PRO A 108 6.53 6.59 -8.19
N TYR A 109 7.52 7.34 -7.72
CA TYR A 109 7.50 8.79 -7.55
C TYR A 109 8.65 9.42 -8.32
N PHE A 110 8.37 10.40 -9.18
CA PHE A 110 9.39 11.00 -10.03
C PHE A 110 9.84 12.35 -9.48
N VAL A 111 11.15 12.61 -9.51
CA VAL A 111 11.71 13.91 -9.16
C VAL A 111 12.49 14.45 -10.35
N ASN A 112 12.22 15.69 -10.76
CA ASN A 112 13.01 16.37 -11.76
C ASN A 112 14.37 16.79 -11.14
N LYS A 113 15.47 16.30 -11.71
CA LYS A 113 16.84 16.55 -11.25
C LYS A 113 17.59 17.34 -12.31
N THR A 114 18.42 18.28 -11.85
CA THR A 114 19.29 19.08 -12.70
C THR A 114 20.70 18.50 -12.69
N ALA A 115 21.24 18.20 -13.87
CA ALA A 115 22.60 17.71 -14.03
C ALA A 115 23.62 18.75 -13.50
N PRO A 116 24.62 18.33 -12.72
CA PRO A 116 25.46 19.25 -11.95
C PRO A 116 26.37 20.15 -12.80
N VAL A 117 26.68 19.76 -14.04
CA VAL A 117 27.58 20.52 -14.93
C VAL A 117 26.80 21.12 -16.10
N SER A 118 26.07 20.30 -16.86
CA SER A 118 25.37 20.76 -18.05
C SER A 118 24.06 21.50 -17.75
N GLY A 119 23.51 21.38 -16.54
CA GLY A 119 22.21 21.95 -16.17
C GLY A 119 21.01 21.26 -16.82
N VAL A 120 21.22 20.19 -17.61
CA VAL A 120 20.14 19.44 -18.25
C VAL A 120 19.23 18.83 -17.19
N GLN A 121 17.93 18.97 -17.37
CA GLN A 121 16.92 18.43 -16.47
C GLN A 121 16.46 17.04 -16.93
N SER A 122 16.32 16.10 -16.00
CA SER A 122 15.81 14.76 -16.25
C SER A 122 14.99 14.23 -15.07
N LEU A 123 14.02 13.35 -15.36
CA LEU A 123 13.23 12.67 -14.34
C LEU A 123 14.01 11.47 -13.79
N LEU A 124 14.00 11.32 -12.47
CA LEU A 124 14.50 10.14 -11.76
C LEU A 124 13.39 9.55 -10.90
N ASP A 125 13.18 8.24 -10.99
CA ASP A 125 12.19 7.49 -10.23
C ASP A 125 12.71 7.03 -8.86
N TYR A 126 11.77 6.96 -7.91
CA TYR A 126 11.96 6.50 -6.55
C TYR A 126 10.79 5.58 -6.21
N ASP A 127 11.05 4.44 -5.58
CA ASP A 127 9.95 3.60 -5.08
C ASP A 127 9.53 4.09 -3.70
N VAL A 128 8.29 4.57 -3.59
CA VAL A 128 7.71 5.05 -2.34
C VAL A 128 6.65 4.05 -1.88
N THR A 129 6.67 3.73 -0.59
CA THR A 129 5.66 2.91 0.06
C THR A 129 5.11 3.64 1.28
N LEU A 130 3.80 3.87 1.32
CA LEU A 130 3.09 4.26 2.53
C LEU A 130 2.54 3.02 3.22
N ILE A 131 2.80 2.90 4.51
CA ILE A 131 2.37 1.78 5.36
C ILE A 131 1.54 2.36 6.49
N GLY A 132 0.27 1.98 6.54
CA GLY A 132 -0.65 2.37 7.60
C GLY A 132 -1.00 1.18 8.47
N GLU A 133 -0.88 1.33 9.79
CA GLU A 133 -1.32 0.34 10.77
C GLU A 133 -2.31 0.99 11.75
N ILE A 134 -3.40 0.29 12.08
CA ILE A 134 -4.22 0.57 13.26
C ILE A 134 -4.05 -0.59 14.23
N LYS A 135 -3.66 -0.28 15.47
CA LYS A 135 -3.62 -1.22 16.59
C LYS A 135 -4.23 -0.53 17.81
N GLU A 136 -5.16 -1.21 18.49
CA GLU A 136 -5.81 -0.69 19.69
C GLU A 136 -6.43 0.72 19.49
N GLY A 137 -7.02 0.94 18.31
CA GLY A 137 -7.64 2.23 17.93
C GLY A 137 -6.67 3.35 17.57
N ARG A 138 -5.36 3.16 17.70
CA ARG A 138 -4.33 4.15 17.32
C ARG A 138 -3.85 3.88 15.91
N ALA A 139 -3.95 4.89 15.05
CA ALA A 139 -3.40 4.85 13.70
C ALA A 139 -1.95 5.33 13.71
N GLN A 140 -1.11 4.64 12.95
CA GLN A 140 0.26 5.03 12.67
C GLN A 140 0.52 4.90 11.17
N VAL A 141 1.11 5.94 10.58
CA VAL A 141 1.54 5.92 9.18
C VAL A 141 3.07 6.00 9.14
N THR A 142 3.67 5.10 8.37
CA THR A 142 5.10 5.02 8.11
C THR A 142 5.33 5.18 6.62
N MET A 143 6.32 5.98 6.24
CA MET A 143 6.75 6.13 4.85
C MET A 143 8.11 5.45 4.66
N LYS A 144 8.21 4.62 3.63
CA LYS A 144 9.45 4.00 3.16
C LYS A 144 9.76 4.56 1.76
N VAL A 145 11.02 4.88 1.52
CA VAL A 145 11.49 5.34 0.21
C VAL A 145 12.74 4.56 -0.16
N LEU A 146 12.76 3.94 -1.33
CA LEU A 146 13.94 3.34 -1.92
C LEU A 146 14.55 4.36 -2.90
N VAL A 147 15.76 4.81 -2.57
CA VAL A 147 16.49 5.82 -3.34
C VAL A 147 17.64 5.13 -4.08
N PRO A 148 17.63 5.10 -5.42
CA PRO A 148 18.77 4.58 -6.18
C PRO A 148 19.95 5.55 -6.05
N VAL A 149 21.12 5.03 -5.67
CA VAL A 149 22.37 5.79 -5.57
C VAL A 149 23.50 4.98 -6.20
N THR A 150 24.47 5.68 -6.78
CA THR A 150 25.74 5.06 -7.15
C THR A 150 26.68 5.18 -5.96
N SER A 151 27.13 4.03 -5.46
CA SER A 151 28.11 3.92 -4.39
C SER A 151 29.49 3.63 -4.95
N LEU A 152 30.54 4.07 -4.26
CA LEU A 152 31.92 3.82 -4.67
C LEU A 152 32.70 3.21 -3.51
N CYS A 153 33.43 2.12 -3.77
CA CYS A 153 34.12 1.37 -2.74
C CYS A 153 35.47 2.02 -2.36
N PRO A 154 35.62 2.55 -1.13
CA PRO A 154 36.88 3.18 -0.71
C PRO A 154 38.03 2.16 -0.62
N CYS A 155 37.73 0.90 -0.31
CA CYS A 155 38.73 -0.16 -0.24
C CYS A 155 39.36 -0.43 -1.61
N SER A 156 38.54 -0.51 -2.67
CA SER A 156 39.02 -0.68 -4.04
C SER A 156 39.90 0.50 -4.44
N LYS A 157 39.50 1.74 -4.12
CA LYS A 157 40.30 2.91 -4.42
C LYS A 157 41.68 2.89 -3.75
N LYS A 158 41.75 2.37 -2.51
CA LYS A 158 42.99 2.32 -1.72
C LYS A 158 44.04 1.36 -2.31
N ILE A 159 43.61 0.27 -2.93
CA ILE A 159 44.51 -0.79 -3.41
C ILE A 159 44.83 -0.70 -4.91
N SER A 160 44.26 0.26 -5.63
CA SER A 160 44.42 0.40 -7.08
C SER A 160 45.15 1.70 -7.46
N GLU A 161 46.14 1.60 -8.34
CA GLU A 161 46.87 2.78 -8.86
C GLU A 161 45.94 3.75 -9.61
N ARG A 162 44.92 3.25 -10.31
CA ARG A 162 43.91 4.03 -11.03
C ARG A 162 42.53 3.39 -10.91
N GLY A 163 41.48 4.22 -10.97
CA GLY A 163 40.08 3.77 -10.88
C GLY A 163 39.64 3.36 -9.47
N ALA A 164 38.38 2.96 -9.36
CA ALA A 164 37.76 2.30 -8.21
C ALA A 164 36.46 1.62 -8.65
N HIS A 165 36.12 0.51 -8.02
CA HIS A 165 34.83 -0.15 -8.23
C HIS A 165 33.66 0.70 -7.68
N ASN A 166 32.58 0.76 -8.47
CA ASN A 166 31.31 1.37 -8.11
C ASN A 166 30.14 0.47 -8.55
N GLN A 167 29.00 0.65 -7.89
CA GLN A 167 27.74 -0.05 -8.14
C GLN A 167 26.56 0.81 -7.67
#